data_AF-A0A950M371-F1
#
_entry.id   AF-A0A950M371-F1
#
_cell.length_a   1.000
_cell.length_b   1.000
_cell.length_c   1.000
_cell.angle_alpha   90.00
_cell.angle_beta   90.00
_cell.angle_gamma   90.00
#
_symmetry.space_group_name_H-M   'P 1'
#
loop_
_entity.id
_entity.type
_entity.pdbx_description
1 polymer ?
#
loop_
_entity_poly.entity_id
_entity_poly.type
_entity_poly.pdbx_seq_one_letter_code
_entity_poly.pdbx_strand_id
1 'polypeptide(L)'
;MLFTRASRSGGKLAHGEQLIGADWLELQLVSASFMTRLGIQLGLAAAYFFIGQLSFRFANLESAFSGTFYLHEGYGLALGAILGFRAVPSVLAGHLALVLYQGVSWERASISALENGGVLALTVAFLRLVRFNKSMSTPKDFLLLVAAAIAAYQIPSRLAGFAILAGVGGLPSMHLANLTAVIEESLADESICQVLIAVVIVTTLDNLRLGRTYRYWIADAGALAAISFGLIGMLWGERGMFSPLHIFSIVYIAVMINTFWFGLHGAALANLAILVVLQWAAKQPWSPLAHLLASQDLQNSVSTILIGAITSSCLVGALLREKADKEIELTELATRDALTGLYNRRYFFEAASREISRTRRHEVDLVLLCIDLDHFKKINDTYG
;
A
#
# COMPACT_ATOMS: atom_id res chain seq x y z
N MET A 1 -1.62 -15.37 38.26
CA MET A 1 -1.57 -15.73 36.82
C MET A 1 -2.54 -16.86 36.56
N LEU A 2 -3.55 -16.67 35.72
CA LEU A 2 -4.43 -17.76 35.24
C LEU A 2 -3.74 -18.45 34.07
N PHE A 3 -3.18 -19.64 34.28
CA PHE A 3 -2.72 -20.49 33.20
C PHE A 3 -3.91 -21.31 32.69
N THR A 4 -4.53 -20.89 31.60
CA THR A 4 -5.40 -21.76 30.81
C THR A 4 -4.53 -22.66 29.93
N ARG A 5 -4.85 -23.95 29.96
CA ARG A 5 -4.16 -25.07 29.31
C ARG A 5 -3.95 -24.78 27.83
N ALA A 6 -2.71 -24.44 27.44
CA ALA A 6 -2.29 -24.44 26.05
C ALA A 6 -2.38 -25.88 25.52
N SER A 7 -3.24 -26.11 24.52
CA SER A 7 -3.18 -27.34 23.76
C SER A 7 -1.82 -27.42 23.09
N ARG A 8 -1.24 -28.62 23.09
CA ARG A 8 0.05 -28.94 22.48
C ARG A 8 0.04 -28.54 21.00
N SER A 9 0.63 -27.39 20.70
CA SER A 9 1.32 -27.12 19.43
C SER A 9 2.56 -26.30 19.76
N GLY A 10 3.68 -26.66 19.12
CA GLY A 10 5.06 -26.40 19.54
C GLY A 10 5.34 -25.04 20.17
N GLY A 11 6.04 -25.09 21.30
CA GLY A 11 6.60 -23.92 21.94
C GLY A 11 7.51 -23.14 21.00
N LYS A 12 7.24 -21.84 20.87
CA LYS A 12 8.27 -20.84 20.62
C LYS A 12 8.24 -19.87 21.78
N LEU A 13 9.32 -19.89 22.55
CA LEU A 13 9.65 -18.92 23.57
C LEU A 13 9.61 -17.50 22.98
N ALA A 14 9.12 -16.57 23.78
CA ALA A 14 9.14 -15.14 23.53
C ALA A 14 10.58 -14.61 23.45
N HIS A 15 10.76 -13.50 22.73
CA HIS A 15 12.01 -12.77 22.44
C HIS A 15 12.92 -13.32 21.34
N GLY A 16 12.31 -13.57 20.19
CA GLY A 16 12.93 -13.19 18.93
C GLY A 16 11.86 -12.47 18.12
N GLU A 17 11.97 -11.15 17.95
CA GLU A 17 11.26 -10.50 16.84
C GLU A 17 11.77 -11.21 15.58
N GLN A 18 10.97 -12.12 15.03
CA GLN A 18 11.18 -12.56 13.67
C GLN A 18 10.93 -11.31 12.82
N LEU A 19 11.99 -10.57 12.55
CA LEU A 19 12.01 -9.53 11.55
C LEU A 19 11.54 -10.21 10.26
N ILE A 20 10.34 -9.87 9.83
CA ILE A 20 9.72 -10.31 8.58
C ILE A 20 9.46 -9.04 7.75
N GLY A 21 9.36 -9.15 6.42
CA GLY A 21 9.04 -8.01 5.56
C GLY A 21 10.13 -6.93 5.51
N ALA A 22 9.73 -5.65 5.58
CA ALA A 22 10.59 -4.52 5.23
C ALA A 22 11.85 -4.31 6.14
N ASP A 23 11.79 -4.68 7.43
CA ASP A 23 12.89 -4.44 8.39
C ASP A 23 13.90 -5.56 8.28
N TRP A 24 13.43 -6.78 8.02
CA TRP A 24 14.27 -7.88 7.60
C TRP A 24 15.05 -7.54 6.34
N LEU A 25 14.39 -6.98 5.32
CA LEU A 25 15.05 -6.63 4.07
C LEU A 25 16.11 -5.54 4.26
N GLU A 26 15.82 -4.51 5.06
CA GLU A 26 16.81 -3.49 5.43
C GLU A 26 17.99 -4.08 6.21
N LEU A 27 17.73 -4.94 7.20
CA LEU A 27 18.77 -5.60 8.00
C LEU A 27 19.66 -6.51 7.15
N GLN A 28 19.08 -7.27 6.23
CA GLN A 28 19.83 -8.05 5.24
C GLN A 28 20.72 -7.12 4.38
N LEU A 29 20.18 -6.00 3.89
CA LEU A 29 20.96 -5.04 3.10
C LEU A 29 22.06 -4.31 3.89
N VAL A 30 21.98 -4.24 5.22
CA VAL A 30 23.01 -3.58 6.04
C VAL A 30 24.07 -4.58 6.51
N SER A 31 23.64 -5.73 7.02
CA SER A 31 24.51 -6.70 7.70
C SER A 31 25.07 -7.80 6.80
N ALA A 32 24.50 -8.03 5.62
CA ALA A 32 24.91 -9.15 4.78
C ALA A 32 26.20 -8.89 4.00
N SER A 33 26.83 -9.98 3.53
CA SER A 33 28.01 -9.92 2.67
C SER A 33 27.75 -9.12 1.39
N PHE A 34 28.81 -8.62 0.75
CA PHE A 34 28.69 -7.92 -0.53
C PHE A 34 27.91 -8.74 -1.58
N MET A 35 28.20 -10.04 -1.69
CA MET A 35 27.52 -10.94 -2.64
C MET A 35 26.04 -11.10 -2.32
N THR A 36 25.67 -11.20 -1.05
CA THR A 36 24.27 -11.29 -0.64
C THR A 36 23.51 -10.00 -0.96
N ARG A 37 24.11 -8.84 -0.67
CA ARG A 37 23.50 -7.53 -0.99
C ARG A 37 23.31 -7.35 -2.50
N LEU A 38 24.31 -7.73 -3.28
CA LEU A 38 24.23 -7.71 -4.74
C LEU A 38 23.10 -8.62 -5.24
N GLY A 39 23.00 -9.85 -4.71
CA GLY A 39 21.91 -10.77 -5.05
C GLY A 39 20.52 -10.20 -4.74
N ILE A 40 20.35 -9.55 -3.59
CA ILE A 40 19.08 -8.87 -3.23
C ILE A 40 18.77 -7.74 -4.22
N GLN A 41 19.74 -6.87 -4.50
CA GLN A 41 19.56 -5.75 -5.44
C GLN A 41 19.20 -6.24 -6.85
N LEU A 42 19.86 -7.29 -7.33
CA LEU A 42 19.54 -7.91 -8.63
C LEU A 42 18.14 -8.54 -8.62
N GLY A 43 17.72 -9.17 -7.52
CA GLY A 43 16.37 -9.71 -7.37
C GLY A 43 15.29 -8.62 -7.41
N LEU A 44 15.51 -7.49 -6.73
CA LEU A 44 14.62 -6.33 -6.76
C LEU A 44 14.58 -5.68 -8.15
N ALA A 45 15.73 -5.54 -8.82
CA ALA A 45 15.81 -5.04 -10.19
C ALA A 45 15.09 -5.95 -11.19
N ALA A 46 15.23 -7.28 -11.04
CA ALA A 46 14.52 -8.25 -11.87
C ALA A 46 13.01 -8.18 -11.65
N ALA A 47 12.55 -8.04 -10.40
CA ALA A 47 11.14 -7.83 -10.10
C ALA A 47 10.61 -6.54 -10.76
N TYR A 48 11.34 -5.43 -10.64
CA TYR A 48 11.02 -4.18 -11.34
C TYR A 48 10.86 -4.39 -12.85
N PHE A 49 11.83 -5.08 -13.47
CA PHE A 49 11.81 -5.42 -14.90
C PHE A 49 10.57 -6.22 -15.29
N PHE A 50 10.26 -7.33 -14.60
CA PHE A 50 9.12 -8.18 -14.95
C PHE A 50 7.77 -7.50 -14.71
N ILE A 51 7.64 -6.72 -13.64
CA ILE A 51 6.48 -5.87 -13.39
C ILE A 51 6.35 -4.81 -14.49
N GLY A 52 7.48 -4.27 -14.96
CA GLY A 52 7.55 -3.33 -16.08
C GLY A 52 7.05 -3.95 -17.38
N GLN A 53 7.51 -5.17 -17.72
CA GLN A 53 7.01 -5.92 -18.88
C GLN A 53 5.49 -6.11 -18.82
N LEU A 54 4.95 -6.43 -17.64
CA LEU A 54 3.52 -6.55 -17.44
C LEU A 54 2.81 -5.19 -17.63
N SER A 55 3.41 -4.11 -17.12
CA SER A 55 2.92 -2.73 -17.31
C SER A 55 2.75 -2.43 -18.80
N PHE A 56 3.76 -2.71 -19.64
CA PHE A 56 3.70 -2.43 -21.07
C PHE A 56 2.69 -3.30 -21.83
N ARG A 57 2.43 -4.52 -21.38
CA ARG A 57 1.33 -5.34 -21.92
C ARG A 57 -0.04 -4.74 -21.63
N PHE A 58 -0.20 -4.09 -20.48
CA PHE A 58 -1.40 -3.32 -20.16
C PHE A 58 -1.43 -1.95 -20.86
N ALA A 59 -0.27 -1.32 -21.07
CA ALA A 59 -0.12 -0.02 -21.72
C ALA A 59 -0.42 -0.04 -23.23
N ASN A 60 -0.06 -1.11 -23.93
CA ASN A 60 -0.36 -1.29 -25.36
C ASN A 60 -1.85 -1.49 -25.66
N LEU A 61 -2.69 -1.57 -24.62
CA LEU A 61 -4.10 -1.30 -24.76
C LEU A 61 -4.21 0.23 -24.67
N GLU A 62 -4.44 0.98 -25.75
CA GLU A 62 -4.68 2.45 -25.72
C GLU A 62 -5.60 2.80 -24.55
N SER A 63 -5.08 3.43 -23.50
CA SER A 63 -5.86 3.66 -22.28
C SER A 63 -6.95 4.68 -22.58
N ALA A 64 -8.20 4.33 -22.33
CA ALA A 64 -9.33 5.24 -22.52
C ALA A 64 -9.40 6.35 -21.46
N PHE A 65 -8.51 6.26 -20.47
CA PHE A 65 -8.14 7.31 -19.52
C PHE A 65 -6.67 7.62 -19.79
N SER A 66 -6.23 8.86 -19.60
CA SER A 66 -4.83 9.27 -19.87
C SER A 66 -3.75 8.50 -19.09
N GLY A 67 -4.12 7.74 -18.06
CA GLY A 67 -3.22 7.01 -17.18
C GLY A 67 -2.83 5.63 -17.71
N THR A 68 -1.59 5.52 -18.17
CA THR A 68 -0.97 4.23 -18.44
C THR A 68 -0.65 3.53 -17.11
N PHE A 69 -1.01 2.25 -16.96
CA PHE A 69 -0.69 1.46 -15.76
C PHE A 69 0.82 1.16 -15.67
N TYR A 70 1.61 2.11 -15.18
CA TYR A 70 3.03 1.89 -14.90
C TYR A 70 3.21 1.22 -13.54
N LEU A 71 2.91 -0.09 -13.48
CA LEU A 71 2.96 -0.88 -12.26
C LEU A 71 4.35 -0.86 -11.59
N HIS A 72 5.40 -0.80 -12.40
CA HIS A 72 6.78 -0.78 -11.97
C HIS A 72 7.17 0.53 -11.26
N GLU A 73 6.57 1.66 -11.63
CA GLU A 73 6.78 2.93 -10.93
C GLU A 73 6.18 2.90 -9.52
N GLY A 74 4.99 2.31 -9.36
CA GLY A 74 4.40 2.04 -8.04
C GLY A 74 5.23 1.10 -7.18
N TYR A 75 5.81 0.05 -7.80
CA TYR A 75 6.76 -0.83 -7.14
C TYR A 75 8.03 -0.07 -6.72
N GLY A 76 8.57 0.79 -7.58
CA GLY A 76 9.71 1.66 -7.27
C GLY A 76 9.44 2.61 -6.10
N LEU A 77 8.26 3.26 -6.08
CA LEU A 77 7.80 4.10 -4.97
C LEU A 77 7.73 3.31 -3.66
N ALA A 78 7.20 2.08 -3.70
CA ALA A 78 7.15 1.18 -2.54
C ALA A 78 8.55 0.87 -2.02
N LEU A 79 9.48 0.49 -2.92
CA LEU A 79 10.87 0.22 -2.55
C LEU A 79 11.54 1.46 -1.95
N GLY A 80 11.31 2.65 -2.50
CA GLY A 80 11.82 3.90 -1.96
C GLY A 80 11.28 4.19 -0.56
N ALA A 81 9.98 4.00 -0.35
CA ALA A 81 9.34 4.18 0.96
C ALA A 81 9.89 3.19 2.02
N ILE A 82 10.26 1.98 1.61
CA ILE A 82 10.70 0.89 2.49
C ILE A 82 12.20 0.92 2.76
N LEU A 83 13.02 1.05 1.71
CA LEU A 83 14.48 0.88 1.73
C LEU A 83 15.23 2.22 1.64
N GLY A 84 14.51 3.32 1.41
CA GLY A 84 15.10 4.63 1.16
C GLY A 84 16.05 4.61 -0.03
N PHE A 85 17.22 5.25 0.11
CA PHE A 85 18.19 5.39 -0.99
C PHE A 85 18.75 4.04 -1.46
N ARG A 86 18.61 2.97 -0.65
CA ARG A 86 19.05 1.63 -1.04
C ARG A 86 18.20 1.02 -2.15
N ALA A 87 17.01 1.57 -2.44
CA ALA A 87 16.19 1.15 -3.57
C ALA A 87 16.70 1.67 -4.93
N VAL A 88 17.41 2.80 -4.94
CA VAL A 88 17.79 3.51 -6.17
C VAL A 88 18.58 2.63 -7.15
N PRO A 89 19.61 1.86 -6.73
CA PRO A 89 20.33 1.00 -7.66
C PRO A 89 19.47 -0.08 -8.30
N SER A 90 18.52 -0.66 -7.54
CA SER A 90 17.58 -1.66 -8.06
C SER A 90 16.65 -1.09 -9.12
N VAL A 91 16.10 0.10 -8.87
CA VAL A 91 15.19 0.77 -9.82
C VAL A 91 15.92 1.23 -11.07
N LEU A 92 17.12 1.80 -10.92
CA LEU A 92 17.95 2.20 -12.05
C LEU A 92 18.30 0.99 -12.93
N ALA A 93 18.78 -0.10 -12.33
CA ALA A 93 19.14 -1.31 -13.08
C ALA A 93 17.93 -1.99 -13.73
N GLY A 94 16.80 -2.07 -13.01
CA GLY A 94 15.56 -2.64 -13.50
C GLY A 94 14.98 -1.85 -14.67
N HIS A 95 14.96 -0.52 -14.56
CA HIS A 95 14.48 0.38 -15.62
C HIS A 95 15.38 0.36 -16.85
N LEU A 96 16.71 0.36 -16.66
CA LEU A 96 17.66 0.21 -17.75
C LEU A 96 17.40 -1.07 -18.55
N ALA A 97 17.28 -2.21 -17.85
CA ALA A 97 16.99 -3.48 -18.49
C ALA A 97 15.63 -3.48 -19.22
N LEU A 98 14.63 -2.84 -18.62
CA LEU A 98 13.28 -2.72 -19.16
C LEU A 98 13.26 -1.96 -20.48
N VAL A 99 13.91 -0.79 -20.53
CA VAL A 99 13.98 0.08 -21.71
C VAL A 99 14.87 -0.53 -22.80
N LEU A 100 15.98 -1.17 -22.45
CA LEU A 100 16.83 -1.89 -23.41
C LEU A 100 16.07 -3.05 -24.07
N TYR A 101 15.25 -3.79 -23.32
CA TYR A 101 14.44 -4.87 -23.86
C TYR A 101 13.42 -4.39 -24.91
N GLN A 102 13.00 -3.13 -24.85
CA GLN A 102 12.12 -2.52 -25.86
C GLN A 102 12.84 -2.11 -27.15
N GLY A 103 14.14 -2.38 -27.27
CA GLY A 103 14.93 -2.03 -28.45
C GLY A 103 15.42 -0.58 -28.47
N VAL A 104 15.32 0.14 -27.36
CA VAL A 104 15.86 1.50 -27.23
C VAL A 104 17.39 1.43 -27.16
N SER A 105 18.06 2.34 -27.87
CA SER A 105 19.52 2.46 -27.89
C SER A 105 20.12 2.67 -26.48
N TRP A 106 21.31 2.14 -26.25
CA TRP A 106 22.03 2.24 -24.97
C TRP A 106 22.06 3.65 -24.36
N GLU A 107 22.36 4.67 -25.17
CA GLU A 107 22.42 6.07 -24.75
C GLU A 107 21.08 6.54 -24.16
N ARG A 108 20.00 6.44 -24.94
CA ARG A 108 18.65 6.82 -24.51
C ARG A 108 18.16 6.00 -23.31
N ALA A 109 18.46 4.70 -23.28
CA ALA A 109 18.09 3.84 -22.16
C ALA A 109 18.81 4.24 -20.86
N SER A 110 20.10 4.60 -20.96
CA SER A 110 20.89 5.06 -19.83
C SER A 110 20.38 6.39 -19.26
N ILE A 111 20.01 7.33 -20.15
CA ILE A 111 19.41 8.61 -19.74
C ILE A 111 18.08 8.37 -19.01
N SER A 112 17.18 7.57 -19.57
CA SER A 112 15.88 7.26 -18.95
C SER A 112 16.01 6.54 -17.60
N ALA A 113 17.01 5.65 -17.46
CA ALA A 113 17.29 4.98 -16.20
C ALA A 113 17.85 5.92 -15.12
N LEU A 114 18.73 6.85 -15.51
CA LEU A 114 19.25 7.88 -14.61
C LEU A 114 18.14 8.84 -14.15
N GLU A 115 17.24 9.21 -15.06
CA GLU A 115 16.05 9.99 -14.76
C GLU A 115 15.18 9.28 -13.72
N ASN A 116 14.73 8.04 -13.99
CA ASN A 116 13.86 7.29 -13.07
C ASN A 116 14.52 7.03 -11.71
N GLY A 117 15.82 6.68 -11.69
CA GLY A 117 16.58 6.53 -10.46
C GLY A 117 16.73 7.85 -9.69
N GLY A 118 16.95 8.96 -10.39
CA GLY A 118 17.07 10.30 -9.81
C GLY A 118 15.76 10.82 -9.22
N VAL A 119 14.65 10.63 -9.94
CA VAL A 119 13.29 10.95 -9.47
C VAL A 119 12.96 10.15 -8.20
N LEU A 120 13.28 8.86 -8.17
CA LEU A 120 13.12 8.06 -6.96
C LEU A 120 14.00 8.56 -5.81
N ALA A 121 15.25 8.95 -6.08
CA ALA A 121 16.14 9.50 -5.06
C ALA A 121 15.57 10.81 -4.47
N LEU A 122 14.99 11.67 -5.31
CA LEU A 122 14.32 12.89 -4.89
C LEU A 122 13.06 12.59 -4.06
N THR A 123 12.28 11.59 -4.47
CA THR A 123 11.13 11.08 -3.72
C THR A 123 11.54 10.57 -2.33
N VAL A 124 12.62 9.78 -2.24
CA VAL A 124 13.17 9.30 -0.98
C VAL A 124 13.66 10.45 -0.10
N ALA A 125 14.34 11.45 -0.68
CA ALA A 125 14.80 12.63 0.05
C ALA A 125 13.61 13.39 0.65
N PHE A 126 12.54 13.57 -0.13
CA PHE A 126 11.29 14.15 0.34
C PHE A 126 10.69 13.36 1.50
N LEU A 127 10.52 12.03 1.36
CA LEU A 127 9.96 11.17 2.41
C LEU A 127 10.78 11.24 3.71
N ARG A 128 12.11 11.36 3.63
CA ARG A 128 12.98 11.57 4.80
C ARG A 128 12.80 12.94 5.44
N LEU A 129 12.70 14.00 4.63
CA LEU A 129 12.49 15.38 5.11
C LEU A 129 11.19 15.49 5.92
N VAL A 130 10.12 14.86 5.45
CA VAL A 130 8.81 14.88 6.12
C VAL A 130 8.65 13.85 7.24
N ARG A 131 9.71 13.08 7.54
CA ARG A 131 9.73 11.99 8.53
C ARG A 131 8.61 10.98 8.31
N PHE A 132 8.43 10.55 7.06
CA PHE A 132 7.43 9.56 6.67
C PHE A 132 7.58 8.25 7.46
N ASN A 133 6.48 7.74 8.00
CA ASN A 133 6.46 6.45 8.66
C ASN A 133 6.11 5.33 7.67
N LYS A 134 7.09 4.44 7.43
CA LYS A 134 6.97 3.31 6.50
C LYS A 134 5.93 2.26 6.89
N SER A 135 5.44 2.23 8.13
CA SER A 135 4.33 1.35 8.50
C SER A 135 2.99 1.84 7.93
N MET A 136 2.88 3.10 7.50
CA MET A 136 1.61 3.73 7.08
C MET A 136 0.49 3.53 8.11
N SER A 137 0.81 3.73 9.40
CA SER A 137 -0.15 3.54 10.50
C SER A 137 -1.10 4.72 10.66
N THR A 138 -0.79 5.88 10.08
CA THR A 138 -1.63 7.08 10.17
C THR A 138 -2.12 7.57 8.79
N PRO A 139 -3.25 8.30 8.73
CA PRO A 139 -3.73 8.97 7.52
C PRO A 139 -2.71 9.98 6.97
N LYS A 140 -1.95 10.61 7.88
CA LYS A 140 -0.87 11.53 7.51
C LYS A 140 0.17 10.82 6.64
N ASP A 141 0.57 9.60 6.99
CA ASP A 141 1.55 8.84 6.21
C ASP A 141 1.03 8.55 4.81
N PHE A 142 -0.24 8.15 4.68
CA PHE A 142 -0.87 7.97 3.37
C PHE A 142 -0.85 9.27 2.54
N LEU A 143 -1.24 10.41 3.11
CA LEU A 143 -1.20 11.70 2.42
C LEU A 143 0.22 12.12 2.03
N LEU A 144 1.21 11.84 2.86
CA LEU A 144 2.61 12.09 2.53
C LEU A 144 3.11 11.22 1.38
N LEU A 145 2.64 9.96 1.28
CA LEU A 145 2.94 9.10 0.13
C LEU A 145 2.31 9.64 -1.15
N VAL A 146 1.04 10.09 -1.10
CA VAL A 146 0.37 10.74 -2.24
C VAL A 146 1.14 11.99 -2.66
N ALA A 147 1.51 12.85 -1.70
CA ALA A 147 2.30 14.05 -1.98
C ALA A 147 3.66 13.71 -2.58
N ALA A 148 4.32 12.65 -2.11
CA ALA A 148 5.58 12.18 -2.67
C ALA A 148 5.41 11.69 -4.12
N ALA A 149 4.37 10.91 -4.41
CA ALA A 149 4.08 10.44 -5.76
C ALA A 149 3.79 11.60 -6.74
N ILE A 150 3.09 12.64 -6.30
CA ILE A 150 2.76 13.76 -7.19
C ILE A 150 3.94 14.75 -7.30
N ALA A 151 4.35 15.32 -6.16
CA ALA A 151 5.27 16.45 -6.14
C ALA A 151 6.75 16.04 -6.28
N ALA A 152 7.11 14.87 -5.76
CA ALA A 152 8.50 14.41 -5.73
C ALA A 152 8.79 13.36 -6.82
N TYR A 153 7.76 12.77 -7.42
CA TYR A 153 7.89 11.79 -8.49
C TYR A 153 7.38 12.33 -9.84
N GLN A 154 6.07 12.55 -9.99
CA GLN A 154 5.46 12.89 -11.29
C GLN A 154 5.91 14.22 -11.89
N ILE A 155 5.84 15.31 -11.12
CA ILE A 155 6.22 16.64 -11.63
C ILE A 155 7.70 16.65 -12.08
N PRO A 156 8.67 16.19 -11.27
CA PRO A 156 10.07 16.11 -11.70
C PRO A 156 10.29 15.19 -12.90
N SER A 157 9.62 14.03 -12.93
CA SER A 157 9.70 13.08 -14.06
C SER A 157 9.26 13.74 -15.37
N ARG A 158 8.09 14.37 -15.39
CA ARG A 158 7.60 15.06 -16.60
C ARG A 158 8.51 16.21 -17.03
N LEU A 159 8.99 17.01 -16.08
CA LEU A 159 9.94 18.09 -16.38
C LEU A 159 11.26 17.56 -16.97
N ALA A 160 11.75 16.43 -16.46
CA ALA A 160 12.94 15.77 -16.99
C ALA A 160 12.70 15.22 -18.40
N GLY A 161 11.57 14.55 -18.65
CA GLY A 161 11.17 14.11 -19.98
C GLY A 161 11.12 15.26 -21.01
N PHE A 162 10.53 16.40 -20.64
CA PHE A 162 10.52 17.59 -21.50
C PHE A 162 11.94 18.13 -21.77
N ALA A 163 12.80 18.19 -20.75
CA ALA A 163 14.17 18.63 -20.91
C ALA A 163 14.98 17.73 -21.85
N ILE A 164 14.76 16.41 -21.79
CA ILE A 164 15.39 15.43 -22.68
C ILE A 164 14.93 15.65 -24.12
N LEU A 165 13.62 15.83 -24.36
CA LEU A 165 13.07 16.09 -25.69
C LEU A 165 13.59 17.41 -26.29
N ALA A 166 13.67 18.46 -25.46
CA ALA A 166 14.20 19.77 -25.86
C ALA A 166 15.71 19.72 -26.20
N GLY A 167 16.50 18.96 -25.43
CA GLY A 167 17.94 18.78 -25.68
C GLY A 167 18.26 17.98 -26.95
N VAL A 168 17.31 17.17 -27.45
CA VAL A 168 17.46 16.33 -28.65
C VAL A 168 16.91 17.02 -29.93
N GLY A 169 16.48 18.29 -29.83
CA GLY A 169 16.13 19.10 -31.00
C GLY A 169 14.65 19.07 -31.43
N GLY A 170 13.73 18.56 -30.60
CA GLY A 170 12.29 18.80 -30.75
C GLY A 170 11.87 20.10 -30.04
N LEU A 171 11.45 21.14 -30.77
CA LEU A 171 11.12 22.51 -30.28
C LEU A 171 9.72 22.65 -29.61
N PRO A 172 9.33 23.77 -28.92
CA PRO A 172 10.06 25.00 -28.54
C PRO A 172 10.06 25.32 -27.01
N SER A 173 10.76 26.40 -26.64
CA SER A 173 10.87 27.06 -25.32
C SER A 173 9.68 26.88 -24.35
N MET A 174 9.97 26.48 -23.10
CA MET A 174 9.03 26.52 -21.97
C MET A 174 8.35 27.90 -21.87
N HIS A 175 7.12 28.03 -22.35
CA HIS A 175 6.23 29.12 -21.95
C HIS A 175 5.52 28.74 -20.64
N LEU A 176 5.15 29.74 -19.83
CA LEU A 176 4.48 29.58 -18.54
C LEU A 176 3.21 28.70 -18.60
N ALA A 177 2.55 28.64 -19.77
CA ALA A 177 1.41 27.76 -20.04
C ALA A 177 1.75 26.25 -19.96
N ASN A 178 3.00 25.85 -20.22
CA ASN A 178 3.41 24.45 -20.15
C ASN A 178 3.60 23.97 -18.71
N LEU A 179 3.96 24.84 -17.77
CA LEU A 179 4.12 24.44 -16.36
C LEU A 179 2.75 24.12 -15.74
N THR A 180 1.72 24.91 -16.07
CA THR A 180 0.35 24.64 -15.66
C THR A 180 -0.15 23.32 -16.24
N ALA A 181 0.09 23.06 -17.52
CA ALA A 181 -0.24 21.78 -18.16
C ALA A 181 0.51 20.60 -17.53
N VAL A 182 1.81 20.74 -17.25
CA VAL A 182 2.60 19.72 -16.53
C VAL A 182 1.97 19.40 -15.18
N ILE A 183 1.56 20.41 -14.42
CA ILE A 183 0.92 20.23 -13.11
C ILE A 183 -0.44 19.57 -13.27
N GLU A 184 -1.29 20.06 -14.16
CA GLU A 184 -2.62 19.51 -14.41
C GLU A 184 -2.55 18.04 -14.84
N GLU A 185 -1.68 17.70 -15.78
CA GLU A 185 -1.52 16.32 -16.22
C GLU A 185 -0.84 15.43 -15.16
N SER A 186 0.09 15.97 -14.36
CA SER A 186 0.68 15.23 -13.22
C SER A 186 -0.36 14.89 -12.15
N LEU A 187 -1.37 15.75 -12.01
CA LEU A 187 -2.50 15.54 -11.12
C LEU A 187 -3.56 14.61 -11.73
N ALA A 188 -3.61 14.44 -13.05
CA ALA A 188 -4.78 13.90 -13.75
C ALA A 188 -4.85 12.37 -13.90
N ASP A 189 -3.82 11.56 -13.65
CA ASP A 189 -4.01 10.09 -13.80
C ASP A 189 -2.90 9.16 -13.27
N GLU A 190 -1.63 9.42 -13.60
CA GLU A 190 -0.57 8.40 -13.46
C GLU A 190 -0.15 8.11 -12.01
N SER A 191 -0.26 9.10 -11.13
CA SER A 191 0.19 9.00 -9.74
C SER A 191 -0.62 8.00 -8.90
N ILE A 192 -1.89 7.77 -9.22
CA ILE A 192 -2.77 7.00 -8.33
C ILE A 192 -2.51 5.52 -8.40
N CYS A 193 -2.32 4.98 -9.61
CA CYS A 193 -1.96 3.58 -9.75
C CYS A 193 -0.66 3.29 -8.98
N GLN A 194 0.29 4.22 -9.03
CA GLN A 194 1.56 4.10 -8.33
C GLN A 194 1.39 4.12 -6.81
N VAL A 195 0.61 5.08 -6.31
CA VAL A 195 0.25 5.17 -4.88
C VAL A 195 -0.44 3.89 -4.42
N LEU A 196 -1.45 3.42 -5.16
CA LEU A 196 -2.21 2.22 -4.81
C LEU A 196 -1.31 0.98 -4.73
N ILE A 197 -0.44 0.78 -5.72
CA ILE A 197 0.52 -0.33 -5.73
C ILE A 197 1.49 -0.20 -4.55
N ALA A 198 1.99 1.00 -4.29
CA ALA A 198 2.87 1.23 -3.15
C ALA A 198 2.18 0.93 -1.82
N VAL A 199 0.93 1.36 -1.64
CA VAL A 199 0.12 1.06 -0.46
C VAL A 199 -0.09 -0.45 -0.32
N VAL A 200 -0.48 -1.15 -1.38
CA VAL A 200 -0.67 -2.61 -1.36
C VAL A 200 0.62 -3.30 -0.94
N ILE A 201 1.76 -2.98 -1.56
CA ILE A 201 3.04 -3.61 -1.23
C ILE A 201 3.44 -3.34 0.22
N VAL A 202 3.38 -2.09 0.66
CA VAL A 202 3.79 -1.70 2.02
C VAL A 202 2.90 -2.37 3.07
N THR A 203 1.59 -2.30 2.90
CA THR A 203 0.64 -2.90 3.85
C THR A 203 0.63 -4.43 3.78
N THR A 204 0.93 -5.04 2.64
CA THR A 204 1.19 -6.48 2.50
C THR A 204 2.36 -6.90 3.39
N LEU A 205 3.50 -6.22 3.25
CA LEU A 205 4.70 -6.56 4.01
C LEU A 205 4.50 -6.35 5.51
N ASP A 206 3.72 -5.34 5.89
CA ASP A 206 3.37 -5.09 7.28
C ASP A 206 2.38 -6.13 7.85
N ASN A 207 1.39 -6.55 7.07
CA ASN A 207 0.51 -7.67 7.44
C ASN A 207 1.29 -8.98 7.64
N LEU A 208 2.29 -9.24 6.79
CA LEU A 208 3.19 -10.39 6.93
C LEU A 208 4.04 -10.31 8.21
N ARG A 209 4.51 -9.12 8.60
CA ARG A 209 5.20 -8.89 9.89
C ARG A 209 4.34 -9.23 11.08
N LEU A 210 3.09 -8.78 11.05
CA LEU A 210 2.12 -8.99 12.14
C LEU A 210 1.59 -10.44 12.18
N GLY A 211 2.07 -11.34 11.31
CA GLY A 211 1.62 -12.73 11.24
C GLY A 211 0.17 -12.88 10.82
N ARG A 212 -0.43 -11.86 10.18
CA ARG A 212 -1.82 -11.90 9.74
C ARG A 212 -1.98 -12.93 8.60
N THR A 213 -2.78 -13.97 8.85
CA THR A 213 -2.97 -15.17 8.01
C THR A 213 -3.72 -14.97 6.69
N TYR A 214 -3.70 -16.02 5.84
CA TYR A 214 -4.43 -16.22 4.56
C TYR A 214 -5.93 -15.81 4.57
N ARG A 215 -6.57 -15.71 5.74
CA ARG A 215 -7.97 -15.29 5.87
C ARG A 215 -8.24 -13.87 5.37
N TYR A 216 -7.28 -12.95 5.52
CA TYR A 216 -7.38 -11.60 4.96
C TYR A 216 -7.30 -11.63 3.43
N TRP A 217 -6.40 -12.44 2.89
CA TRP A 217 -6.20 -12.62 1.46
C TRP A 217 -7.42 -13.23 0.75
N ILE A 218 -8.10 -14.20 1.38
CA ILE A 218 -9.35 -14.76 0.83
C ILE A 218 -10.46 -13.71 0.81
N ALA A 219 -10.56 -12.90 1.85
CA ALA A 219 -11.58 -11.86 1.93
C ALA A 219 -11.34 -10.76 0.89
N ASP A 220 -10.09 -10.32 0.73
CA ASP A 220 -9.68 -9.37 -0.31
C ASP A 220 -9.92 -9.93 -1.71
N ALA A 221 -9.58 -11.22 -1.95
CA ALA A 221 -9.87 -11.89 -3.22
C ALA A 221 -11.38 -12.00 -3.50
N GLY A 222 -12.19 -12.27 -2.49
CA GLY A 222 -13.65 -12.28 -2.60
C GLY A 222 -14.22 -10.91 -2.94
N ALA A 223 -13.72 -9.85 -2.30
CA ALA A 223 -14.11 -8.48 -2.60
C ALA A 223 -13.74 -8.09 -4.04
N LEU A 224 -12.50 -8.40 -4.46
CA LEU A 224 -12.03 -8.19 -5.83
C LEU A 224 -12.94 -8.88 -6.85
N ALA A 225 -13.30 -10.15 -6.61
CA ALA A 225 -14.17 -10.91 -7.49
C ALA A 225 -15.60 -10.32 -7.56
N ALA A 226 -16.18 -9.97 -6.41
CA ALA A 226 -17.53 -9.41 -6.34
C ALA A 226 -17.63 -8.04 -7.04
N ILE A 227 -16.66 -7.16 -6.81
CA ILE A 227 -16.58 -5.84 -7.46
C ILE A 227 -16.41 -6.00 -8.96
N SER A 228 -15.47 -6.85 -9.39
CA SER A 228 -15.17 -7.06 -10.81
C SER A 228 -16.39 -7.63 -11.54
N PHE A 229 -17.05 -8.63 -10.95
CA PHE A 229 -18.23 -9.25 -11.55
C PHE A 229 -19.44 -8.28 -11.61
N GLY A 230 -19.69 -7.54 -10.52
CA GLY A 230 -20.74 -6.54 -10.47
C GLY A 230 -20.55 -5.42 -11.50
N LEU A 231 -19.31 -4.92 -11.63
CA LEU A 231 -18.94 -3.92 -12.64
C LEU A 231 -19.15 -4.42 -14.07
N ILE A 232 -18.64 -5.61 -14.38
CA ILE A 232 -18.79 -6.21 -15.72
C ILE A 232 -20.28 -6.35 -16.06
N GLY A 233 -21.11 -6.81 -15.11
CA GLY A 233 -22.56 -6.91 -15.31
C GLY A 233 -23.24 -5.56 -15.57
N MET A 234 -22.85 -4.50 -14.85
CA MET A 234 -23.42 -3.15 -15.04
C MET A 234 -23.05 -2.54 -16.39
N LEU A 235 -21.85 -2.85 -16.88
CA LEU A 235 -21.28 -2.33 -18.11
C LEU A 235 -21.69 -3.14 -19.35
N TRP A 236 -22.34 -4.29 -19.16
CA TRP A 236 -22.66 -5.24 -20.23
C TRP A 236 -23.75 -4.73 -21.18
N GLY A 237 -23.44 -4.70 -22.48
CA GLY A 237 -24.37 -4.36 -23.57
C GLY A 237 -24.53 -2.86 -23.84
N GLU A 238 -25.02 -2.52 -25.04
CA GLU A 238 -24.99 -1.15 -25.60
C GLU A 238 -25.74 -0.08 -24.79
N ARG A 239 -26.74 -0.47 -23.98
CA ARG A 239 -27.47 0.46 -23.09
C ARG A 239 -27.04 0.39 -21.62
N GLY A 240 -26.23 -0.62 -21.25
CA GLY A 240 -26.00 -0.98 -19.85
C GLY A 240 -27.31 -1.21 -19.08
N MET A 241 -27.21 -1.71 -17.84
CA MET A 241 -28.36 -1.66 -16.93
C MET A 241 -28.58 -0.25 -16.34
N PHE A 242 -27.52 0.57 -16.36
CA PHE A 242 -27.46 1.87 -15.70
C PHE A 242 -26.74 2.88 -16.59
N SER A 243 -27.11 4.15 -16.49
CA SER A 243 -26.30 5.20 -17.14
C SER A 243 -24.90 5.25 -16.50
N PRO A 244 -23.85 5.66 -17.23
CA PRO A 244 -22.49 5.65 -16.71
C PRO A 244 -22.31 6.41 -15.38
N LEU A 245 -23.02 7.52 -15.18
CA LEU A 245 -23.02 8.27 -13.90
C LEU A 245 -23.54 7.45 -12.71
N HIS A 246 -24.56 6.62 -12.93
CA HIS A 246 -25.06 5.71 -11.90
C HIS A 246 -24.06 4.59 -11.61
N ILE A 247 -23.35 4.10 -12.63
CA ILE A 247 -22.28 3.10 -12.46
C ILE A 247 -21.20 3.66 -11.54
N PHE A 248 -20.70 4.88 -11.77
CA PHE A 248 -19.72 5.52 -10.89
C PHE A 248 -20.21 5.69 -9.45
N SER A 249 -21.48 6.05 -9.27
CA SER A 249 -22.08 6.20 -7.94
C SER A 249 -22.15 4.87 -7.20
N ILE A 250 -22.56 3.80 -7.87
CA ILE A 250 -22.63 2.44 -7.29
C ILE A 250 -21.23 1.92 -6.96
N VAL A 251 -20.28 2.13 -7.86
CA VAL A 251 -18.87 1.76 -7.65
C VAL A 251 -18.29 2.48 -6.44
N TYR A 252 -18.55 3.79 -6.32
CA TYR A 252 -18.11 4.57 -5.17
C TYR A 252 -18.66 4.00 -3.85
N ILE A 253 -19.96 3.71 -3.79
CA ILE A 253 -20.59 3.12 -2.61
C ILE A 253 -19.97 1.75 -2.30
N ALA A 254 -19.77 0.90 -3.30
CA ALA A 254 -19.14 -0.41 -3.13
C ALA A 254 -17.69 -0.28 -2.60
N VAL A 255 -16.91 0.67 -3.12
CA VAL A 255 -15.56 1.00 -2.63
C VAL A 255 -15.58 1.42 -1.17
N MET A 256 -16.50 2.30 -0.79
CA MET A 256 -16.64 2.75 0.59
C MET A 256 -16.99 1.58 1.51
N ILE A 257 -17.99 0.78 1.16
CA ILE A 257 -18.37 -0.40 1.96
C ILE A 257 -17.18 -1.34 2.13
N ASN A 258 -16.46 -1.67 1.05
CA ASN A 258 -15.28 -2.52 1.13
C ASN A 258 -14.17 -1.91 2.00
N THR A 259 -13.97 -0.59 1.96
CA THR A 259 -13.01 0.10 2.82
C THR A 259 -13.35 -0.11 4.30
N PHE A 260 -14.62 -0.04 4.68
CA PHE A 260 -15.05 -0.30 6.07
C PHE A 260 -14.85 -1.76 6.50
N TRP A 261 -14.96 -2.71 5.57
CA TRP A 261 -14.84 -4.13 5.86
C TRP A 261 -13.40 -4.63 5.88
N PHE A 262 -12.53 -4.09 5.01
CA PHE A 262 -11.19 -4.62 4.75
C PHE A 262 -10.05 -3.62 5.07
N GLY A 263 -10.37 -2.38 5.43
CA GLY A 263 -9.40 -1.35 5.76
C GLY A 263 -8.56 -0.89 4.57
N LEU A 264 -7.40 -0.28 4.84
CA LEU A 264 -6.54 0.35 3.84
C LEU A 264 -6.06 -0.60 2.73
N HIS A 265 -5.63 -1.82 3.08
CA HIS A 265 -5.11 -2.78 2.10
C HIS A 265 -6.21 -3.24 1.12
N GLY A 266 -7.36 -3.66 1.65
CA GLY A 266 -8.49 -4.09 0.82
C GLY A 266 -9.07 -2.94 -0.01
N ALA A 267 -9.09 -1.72 0.52
CA ALA A 267 -9.47 -0.52 -0.24
C ALA A 267 -8.52 -0.30 -1.43
N ALA A 268 -7.21 -0.39 -1.22
CA ALA A 268 -6.23 -0.20 -2.29
C ALA A 268 -6.34 -1.28 -3.38
N LEU A 269 -6.53 -2.55 -3.00
CA LEU A 269 -6.77 -3.65 -3.94
C LEU A 269 -8.06 -3.47 -4.74
N ALA A 270 -9.17 -3.16 -4.06
CA ALA A 270 -10.46 -2.90 -4.70
C ALA A 270 -10.36 -1.78 -5.75
N ASN A 271 -9.69 -0.67 -5.39
CA ASN A 271 -9.49 0.46 -6.29
C ASN A 271 -8.63 0.08 -7.51
N LEU A 272 -7.59 -0.76 -7.34
CA LEU A 272 -6.82 -1.28 -8.48
C LEU A 272 -7.67 -2.13 -9.43
N ALA A 273 -8.51 -3.04 -8.90
CA ALA A 273 -9.39 -3.84 -9.73
C ALA A 273 -10.43 -3.00 -10.47
N ILE A 274 -11.00 -2.00 -9.82
CA ILE A 274 -11.94 -1.07 -10.44
C ILE A 274 -11.27 -0.34 -11.60
N LEU A 275 -10.08 0.21 -11.40
CA LEU A 275 -9.34 0.87 -12.47
C LEU A 275 -9.10 -0.09 -13.65
N VAL A 276 -8.71 -1.34 -13.38
CA VAL A 276 -8.47 -2.35 -14.43
C VAL A 276 -9.76 -2.65 -15.21
N VAL A 277 -10.88 -2.87 -14.50
CA VAL A 277 -12.18 -3.18 -15.13
C VAL A 277 -12.72 -1.99 -15.90
N LEU A 278 -12.62 -0.78 -15.37
CA LEU A 278 -13.05 0.44 -16.04
C LEU A 278 -12.22 0.67 -17.31
N GLN A 279 -10.89 0.54 -17.25
CA GLN A 279 -10.05 0.66 -18.44
C GLN A 279 -10.36 -0.40 -19.48
N TRP A 280 -10.60 -1.65 -19.06
CA TRP A 280 -10.98 -2.72 -19.98
C TRP A 280 -12.32 -2.42 -20.65
N ALA A 281 -13.34 -2.06 -19.87
CA ALA A 281 -14.69 -1.78 -20.38
C ALA A 281 -14.72 -0.56 -21.30
N ALA A 282 -13.94 0.48 -21.00
CA ALA A 282 -13.82 1.67 -21.82
C ALA A 282 -13.39 1.41 -23.27
N LYS A 283 -12.70 0.30 -23.53
CA LYS A 283 -12.22 -0.10 -24.86
C LYS A 283 -13.21 -0.99 -25.60
N GLN A 284 -14.26 -1.42 -24.94
CA GLN A 284 -15.25 -2.31 -25.52
C GLN A 284 -16.28 -1.49 -26.29
N PRO A 285 -16.49 -1.72 -27.60
CA PRO A 285 -17.45 -0.95 -28.39
C PRO A 285 -18.88 -1.03 -27.86
N TRP A 286 -19.21 -2.12 -27.17
CA TRP A 286 -20.52 -2.35 -26.57
C TRP A 286 -20.68 -1.68 -25.20
N SER A 287 -19.61 -1.14 -24.59
CA SER A 287 -19.71 -0.57 -23.25
C SER A 287 -20.26 0.85 -23.28
N PRO A 288 -21.24 1.19 -22.41
CA PRO A 288 -21.69 2.56 -22.22
C PRO A 288 -20.57 3.54 -21.86
N LEU A 289 -19.49 3.02 -21.26
CA LEU A 289 -18.33 3.81 -20.84
C LEU A 289 -17.47 4.26 -22.04
N ALA A 290 -17.38 3.44 -23.10
CA ALA A 290 -16.66 3.80 -24.32
C ALA A 290 -17.30 5.02 -25.01
N HIS A 291 -18.64 5.07 -25.04
CA HIS A 291 -19.39 6.19 -25.58
C HIS A 291 -19.30 7.45 -24.70
N LEU A 292 -19.34 7.29 -23.37
CA LEU A 292 -19.19 8.40 -22.44
C LEU A 292 -17.81 9.04 -22.56
N LEU A 293 -16.76 8.24 -22.69
CA LEU A 293 -15.38 8.72 -22.70
C LEU A 293 -14.91 9.10 -24.10
N ALA A 294 -15.82 9.36 -25.05
CA ALA A 294 -15.47 9.75 -26.40
C ALA A 294 -14.84 11.15 -26.49
N SER A 295 -15.09 12.04 -25.51
CA SER A 295 -14.49 13.38 -25.45
C SER A 295 -13.40 13.49 -24.37
N GLN A 296 -12.33 14.21 -24.70
CA GLN A 296 -11.20 14.41 -23.79
C GLN A 296 -11.60 15.11 -22.49
N ASP A 297 -12.47 16.13 -22.57
CA ASP A 297 -12.94 16.86 -21.38
C ASP A 297 -13.69 15.96 -20.40
N LEU A 298 -14.45 14.99 -20.93
CA LEU A 298 -15.20 14.04 -20.12
C LEU A 298 -14.28 12.95 -19.56
N GLN A 299 -13.27 12.51 -20.30
CA GLN A 299 -12.21 11.66 -19.76
C GLN A 299 -11.52 12.33 -18.56
N ASN A 300 -11.07 13.58 -18.72
CA ASN A 300 -10.38 14.31 -17.66
C ASN A 300 -11.26 14.54 -16.42
N SER A 301 -12.55 14.85 -16.64
CA SER A 301 -13.52 15.02 -15.56
C SER A 301 -13.76 13.73 -14.79
N VAL A 302 -13.94 12.61 -15.50
CA VAL A 302 -14.14 11.29 -14.88
C VAL A 302 -12.88 10.83 -14.16
N SER A 303 -11.69 10.99 -14.75
CA SER A 303 -10.41 10.72 -14.07
C SER A 303 -10.36 11.48 -12.76
N THR A 304 -10.54 12.81 -12.77
CA THR A 304 -10.52 13.66 -11.57
C THR A 304 -11.47 13.18 -10.46
N ILE A 305 -12.69 12.76 -10.82
CA ILE A 305 -13.66 12.21 -9.86
C ILE A 305 -13.15 10.88 -9.28
N LEU A 306 -12.65 9.98 -10.11
CA LEU A 306 -12.06 8.71 -9.67
C LEU A 306 -10.86 8.95 -8.75
N ILE A 307 -10.02 9.95 -9.05
CA ILE A 307 -8.89 10.36 -8.22
C ILE A 307 -9.35 10.73 -6.81
N GLY A 308 -10.32 11.63 -6.72
CA GLY A 308 -10.88 12.07 -5.44
C GLY A 308 -11.50 10.91 -4.67
N ALA A 309 -12.22 10.03 -5.36
CA ALA A 309 -12.86 8.86 -4.78
C ALA A 309 -11.88 7.82 -4.23
N ILE A 310 -10.84 7.50 -4.99
CA ILE A 310 -9.81 6.54 -4.60
C ILE A 310 -8.99 7.09 -3.43
N THR A 311 -8.62 8.36 -3.50
CA THR A 311 -7.85 9.02 -2.44
C THR A 311 -8.66 9.10 -1.15
N SER A 312 -9.96 9.45 -1.22
CA SER A 312 -10.84 9.48 -0.05
C SER A 312 -11.05 8.08 0.55
N SER A 313 -11.21 7.05 -0.29
CA SER A 313 -11.29 5.64 0.13
C SER A 313 -10.06 5.20 0.91
N CYS A 314 -8.87 5.39 0.35
CA CYS A 314 -7.64 5.03 1.04
C CYS A 314 -7.43 5.88 2.30
N LEU A 315 -7.81 7.17 2.29
CA LEU A 315 -7.73 8.02 3.48
C LEU A 315 -8.64 7.50 4.62
N VAL A 316 -9.87 7.11 4.31
CA VAL A 316 -10.78 6.45 5.26
C VAL A 316 -10.19 5.13 5.75
N GLY A 317 -9.62 4.33 4.86
CA GLY A 317 -8.93 3.09 5.24
C GLY A 317 -7.77 3.33 6.22
N ALA A 318 -7.00 4.39 6.02
CA ALA A 318 -5.91 4.79 6.92
C ALA A 318 -6.43 5.32 8.28
N LEU A 319 -7.55 6.05 8.28
CA LEU A 319 -8.23 6.50 9.51
C LEU A 319 -8.78 5.35 10.33
N LEU A 320 -9.42 4.37 9.68
CA LEU A 320 -9.92 3.17 10.35
C LEU A 320 -8.78 2.36 10.96
N ARG A 321 -7.64 2.30 10.26
CA ARG A 321 -6.44 1.65 10.77
C ARG A 321 -5.90 2.34 12.02
N GLU A 322 -5.70 3.66 11.98
CA GLU A 322 -5.23 4.42 13.13
C GLU A 322 -6.18 4.26 14.33
N LYS A 323 -7.48 4.27 14.09
CA LYS A 323 -8.49 4.06 15.12
C LYS A 323 -8.37 2.66 15.74
N ALA A 324 -8.24 1.62 14.93
CA ALA A 324 -8.07 0.25 15.43
C ALA A 324 -6.80 0.08 16.26
N ASP A 325 -5.69 0.68 15.83
CA ASP A 325 -4.42 0.63 16.55
C ASP A 325 -4.54 1.34 17.92
N LYS A 326 -5.20 2.50 17.97
CA LYS A 326 -5.50 3.21 19.24
C LYS A 326 -6.44 2.45 20.16
N GLU A 327 -7.45 1.76 19.62
CA GLU A 327 -8.36 0.92 20.43
C GLU A 327 -7.62 -0.25 21.08
N ILE A 328 -6.66 -0.85 20.37
CA ILE A 328 -5.80 -1.90 20.93
C ILE A 328 -4.95 -1.33 22.07
N GLU A 329 -4.29 -0.20 21.86
CA GLU A 329 -3.46 0.46 22.88
C GLU A 329 -4.27 0.82 24.14
N LEU A 330 -5.45 1.40 23.97
CA LEU A 330 -6.36 1.71 25.08
C LEU A 330 -6.82 0.45 25.80
N THR A 331 -7.08 -0.64 25.07
CA THR A 331 -7.45 -1.93 25.66
C THR A 331 -6.29 -2.51 26.47
N GLU A 332 -5.06 -2.41 25.98
CA GLU A 332 -3.88 -2.86 26.72
C GLU A 332 -3.69 -2.05 28.00
N LEU A 333 -3.76 -0.71 27.94
CA LEU A 333 -3.68 0.16 29.11
C LEU A 333 -4.83 -0.08 30.11
N ALA A 334 -6.02 -0.39 29.63
CA ALA A 334 -7.18 -0.67 30.47
C ALA A 334 -7.15 -2.06 31.10
N THR A 335 -6.41 -3.02 30.54
CA THR A 335 -6.39 -4.42 31.01
C THR A 335 -5.09 -4.83 31.69
N ARG A 336 -4.00 -4.06 31.52
CA ARG A 336 -2.69 -4.36 32.11
C ARG A 336 -2.29 -3.34 33.18
N ASP A 337 -1.50 -3.80 34.13
CA ASP A 337 -0.81 -2.98 35.12
C ASP A 337 0.45 -2.37 34.49
N ALA A 338 0.62 -1.05 34.63
CA ALA A 338 1.67 -0.32 33.93
C ALA A 338 3.09 -0.65 34.45
N LEU A 339 3.24 -1.07 35.71
CA LEU A 339 4.53 -1.38 36.31
C LEU A 339 5.02 -2.78 35.92
N THR A 340 4.11 -3.75 35.90
CA THR A 340 4.46 -5.17 35.73
C THR A 340 4.12 -5.74 34.35
N GLY A 341 3.30 -5.04 33.56
CA GLY A 341 2.75 -5.53 32.30
C GLY A 341 1.77 -6.70 32.45
N LEU A 342 1.51 -7.16 33.68
CA LEU A 342 0.55 -8.23 33.97
C LEU A 342 -0.88 -7.71 33.84
N TYR A 343 -1.86 -8.62 33.70
CA TYR A 343 -3.26 -8.20 33.76
C TYR A 343 -3.59 -7.56 35.10
N ASN A 344 -4.28 -6.43 35.05
CA ASN A 344 -4.66 -5.69 36.24
C ASN A 344 -5.79 -6.40 37.02
N ARG A 345 -6.04 -5.90 38.23
CA ARG A 345 -7.05 -6.45 39.14
C ARG A 345 -8.44 -6.51 38.50
N ARG A 346 -8.84 -5.50 37.73
CA ARG A 346 -10.16 -5.47 37.07
C ARG A 346 -10.29 -6.61 36.06
N TYR A 347 -9.32 -6.76 35.16
CA TYR A 347 -9.31 -7.84 34.20
C TYR A 347 -9.30 -9.21 34.87
N PHE A 348 -8.57 -9.38 35.99
CA PHE A 348 -8.58 -10.62 36.77
C PHE A 348 -9.99 -11.01 37.22
N PHE A 349 -10.79 -10.10 37.78
CA PHE A 349 -12.15 -10.42 38.23
C PHE A 349 -13.09 -10.73 37.05
N GLU A 350 -12.97 -10.00 35.94
CA GLU A 350 -13.75 -10.27 34.71
C GLU A 350 -13.41 -11.66 34.14
N ALA A 351 -12.11 -12.00 34.07
CA ALA A 351 -11.64 -13.30 33.59
C ALA A 351 -12.04 -14.44 34.54
N ALA A 352 -11.92 -14.25 35.85
CA ALA A 352 -12.31 -15.25 36.86
C ALA A 352 -13.80 -15.58 36.76
N SER A 353 -14.67 -14.57 36.59
CA SER A 353 -16.11 -14.77 36.41
C SER A 353 -16.44 -15.59 35.15
N ARG A 354 -15.74 -15.31 34.03
CA ARG A 354 -15.87 -16.08 32.79
C ARG A 354 -15.43 -17.53 32.96
N GLU A 355 -14.29 -17.78 33.60
CA GLU A 355 -13.78 -19.13 33.81
C GLU A 355 -14.64 -19.94 34.79
N ILE A 356 -15.13 -19.35 35.90
CA ILE A 356 -16.08 -20.01 36.80
C ILE A 356 -17.37 -20.41 36.05
N SER A 357 -17.87 -19.55 35.16
CA SER A 357 -19.06 -19.85 34.36
C SER A 357 -18.81 -20.95 33.33
N ARG A 358 -17.60 -20.99 32.74
CA ARG A 358 -17.19 -22.03 31.80
C ARG A 358 -16.99 -23.37 32.49
N THR A 359 -16.32 -23.41 33.63
CA THR A 359 -16.05 -24.64 34.38
C THR A 359 -17.32 -25.27 34.92
N ARG A 360 -18.29 -24.46 35.38
CA ARG A 360 -19.64 -24.94 35.72
C ARG A 360 -20.39 -25.57 34.56
N ARG A 361 -20.29 -25.00 33.35
CA ARG A 361 -20.98 -25.51 32.15
C ARG A 361 -20.38 -26.80 31.59
N HIS A 362 -19.07 -26.99 31.76
CA HIS A 362 -18.35 -28.11 31.18
C HIS A 362 -17.87 -29.13 32.22
N GLU A 363 -18.23 -28.95 33.49
CA GLU A 363 -17.87 -29.82 34.62
C GLU A 363 -16.36 -30.13 34.67
N VAL A 364 -15.55 -29.08 34.49
CA VAL A 364 -14.08 -29.19 34.58
C VAL A 364 -13.56 -28.47 35.83
N ASP A 365 -12.51 -29.00 36.43
CA ASP A 365 -11.89 -28.41 37.63
C ASP A 365 -11.22 -27.06 37.32
N LEU A 366 -11.31 -26.12 38.28
CA LEU A 366 -10.66 -24.81 38.25
C LEU A 366 -9.74 -24.66 39.46
N VAL A 367 -8.50 -24.23 39.23
CA VAL A 367 -7.51 -23.93 40.27
C VAL A 367 -7.14 -22.46 40.23
N LEU A 368 -7.13 -21.80 41.39
CA LEU A 368 -6.62 -20.44 41.57
C LEU A 368 -5.31 -20.49 42.36
N LEU A 369 -4.26 -19.87 41.82
CA LEU A 369 -2.98 -19.70 42.50
C LEU A 369 -2.76 -18.21 42.83
N CYS A 370 -2.59 -17.91 44.12
CA CYS A 370 -2.20 -16.60 44.63
C CYS A 370 -0.74 -16.66 45.09
N ILE A 371 0.08 -15.74 44.61
CA ILE A 371 1.52 -15.68 44.90
C ILE A 371 1.81 -14.24 45.34
N ASP A 372 2.57 -14.10 46.42
CA ASP A 372 3.05 -12.81 46.94
C ASP A 372 4.58 -12.83 47.06
N LEU A 373 5.21 -11.65 47.02
CA LEU A 373 6.66 -11.51 47.18
C LEU A 373 7.01 -11.26 48.65
N ASP A 374 7.68 -12.24 49.25
CA ASP A 374 8.11 -12.13 50.64
C ASP A 374 9.11 -10.98 50.84
N HIS A 375 8.94 -10.25 51.93
CA HIS A 375 9.79 -9.12 52.34
C HIS A 375 9.94 -7.99 51.32
N PHE A 376 9.02 -7.86 50.35
CA PHE A 376 9.09 -6.84 49.30
C PHE A 376 9.22 -5.41 49.85
N LYS A 377 8.56 -5.10 50.98
CA LYS A 377 8.68 -3.81 51.67
C LYS A 377 10.14 -3.47 52.05
N LYS A 378 10.90 -4.43 52.57
CA LYS A 378 12.31 -4.20 52.96
C LYS A 378 13.17 -3.87 51.74
N ILE A 379 12.86 -4.44 50.59
CA ILE A 379 13.55 -4.16 49.33
C ILE A 379 13.30 -2.70 48.92
N ASN A 380 12.03 -2.26 48.82
CA ASN A 380 11.71 -0.86 48.52
C ASN A 380 12.32 0.10 49.55
N ASP A 381 12.19 -0.19 50.85
CA ASP A 381 12.74 0.67 51.90
C ASP A 381 14.29 0.77 51.85
N THR A 382 14.99 -0.20 51.25
CA THR A 382 16.47 -0.22 51.12
C THR A 382 16.97 0.40 49.82
N TYR A 383 16.28 0.13 48.70
CA TYR A 383 16.78 0.43 47.35
C TYR A 383 16.01 1.54 46.62
N GLY A 384 14.84 1.95 47.14
CA GLY A 384 13.94 2.92 46.50
C GLY A 384 12.84 2.23 45.71
#